data_AF-A0A970HYI1-F1
#
_entry.id   AF-A0A970HYI1-F1
#
_cell.length_a   1.000
_cell.length_b   1.000
_cell.length_c   1.000
_cell.angle_alpha   90.00
_cell.angle_beta   90.00
_cell.angle_gamma   90.00
#
_symmetry.space_group_name_H-M   'P 1'
#
loop_
_entity.id
_entity.type
_entity.pdbx_description
1 polymer ?
#
loop_
_entity_poly.entity_id
_entity_poly.type
_entity_poly.pdbx_seq_one_letter_code
_entity_poly.pdbx_strand_id
1 'polypeptide(L)'
;MASESIHVVAVDHEIQPDNSFPDAHAIYLILSEEPSDRWIKEFEHVCRLRVATRRRTITVVRNRLRVVISPREHLQAVLQPIQGAVRMTNARLEASQ
;
A
#
# COMPACT_ATOMS: atom_id res chain seq x y z
N MET A 1 24.36 7.78 -3.91
CA MET A 1 23.25 7.67 -2.93
C MET A 1 22.56 6.36 -3.23
N ALA A 2 22.33 5.50 -2.22
CA ALA A 2 21.70 4.21 -2.47
C ALA A 2 20.25 4.42 -2.95
N SER A 3 19.81 3.64 -3.93
CA SER A 3 18.42 3.63 -4.39
C SER A 3 17.55 3.09 -3.26
N GLU A 4 16.59 3.89 -2.78
CA GLU A 4 15.60 3.46 -1.80
C GLU A 4 14.75 2.31 -2.39
N SER A 5 14.63 1.19 -1.67
CA SER A 5 13.84 0.03 -2.11
C SER A 5 12.95 -0.49 -0.97
N ILE A 6 11.67 -0.13 -1.05
CA ILE A 6 10.67 -0.47 -0.04
C ILE A 6 10.02 -1.83 -0.35
N HIS A 7 9.91 -2.70 0.64
CA HIS A 7 9.27 -4.01 0.51
C HIS A 7 8.15 -4.19 1.53
N VAL A 8 7.07 -4.89 1.16
CA VAL A 8 6.11 -5.39 2.15
C VAL A 8 6.72 -6.62 2.82
N VAL A 9 6.96 -6.55 4.14
CA VAL A 9 7.62 -7.62 4.91
C VAL A 9 6.64 -8.46 5.71
N ALA A 10 5.49 -7.91 6.09
CA ALA A 10 4.46 -8.62 6.83
C ALA A 10 3.08 -7.96 6.64
N VAL A 11 2.05 -8.69 7.04
CA VAL A 11 0.69 -8.16 7.26
C VAL A 11 0.49 -8.12 8.77
N ASP A 12 0.13 -6.96 9.30
CA ASP A 12 -0.24 -6.84 10.70
C ASP A 12 -1.51 -7.64 10.95
N HIS A 13 -1.56 -8.35 12.09
CA HIS A 13 -2.73 -9.12 12.49
C HIS A 13 -3.81 -8.22 13.12
N GLU A 14 -3.47 -6.97 13.43
CA GLU A 14 -4.42 -5.98 13.90
C GLU A 14 -5.38 -5.56 12.78
N ILE A 15 -6.67 -5.78 13.02
CA ILE A 15 -7.77 -5.30 12.19
C ILE A 15 -8.49 -4.22 12.98
N GLN A 16 -8.54 -3.00 12.44
CA GLN A 16 -9.24 -1.89 13.07
C GLN A 16 -10.55 -1.60 12.34
N PRO A 17 -11.65 -1.27 13.06
CA PRO A 17 -12.84 -0.76 12.41
C PRO A 17 -12.54 0.57 11.69
N ASP A 18 -13.18 0.79 10.55
CA ASP A 18 -13.08 2.02 9.76
C ASP A 18 -14.48 2.54 9.42
N ASN A 19 -14.66 3.86 9.42
CA ASN A 19 -15.98 4.48 9.22
C ASN A 19 -16.19 5.04 7.80
N SER A 20 -15.33 4.68 6.85
CA SER A 20 -15.44 5.17 5.46
C SER A 20 -16.68 4.63 4.74
N PHE A 21 -17.18 3.45 5.13
CA PHE A 21 -18.42 2.83 4.63
C PHE A 21 -18.87 1.70 5.59
N PRO A 22 -20.11 1.18 5.47
CA PRO A 22 -20.60 0.10 6.35
C PRO A 22 -19.69 -1.14 6.31
N ASP A 23 -19.39 -1.66 7.51
CA ASP A 23 -18.50 -2.79 7.73
C ASP A 23 -17.06 -2.60 7.21
N ALA A 24 -16.61 -1.37 6.98
CA ALA A 24 -15.23 -1.13 6.59
C ALA A 24 -14.27 -1.47 7.73
N HIS A 25 -13.15 -2.09 7.37
CA HIS A 25 -12.06 -2.38 8.29
C HIS A 25 -10.74 -1.91 7.67
N ALA A 26 -9.80 -1.50 8.50
CA ALA A 26 -8.44 -1.23 8.10
C ALA A 26 -7.53 -2.38 8.52
N ILE A 27 -6.73 -2.86 7.56
CA ILE A 27 -5.59 -3.72 7.81
C ILE A 27 -4.31 -2.93 7.58
N TYR A 28 -3.20 -3.41 8.14
CA TYR A 28 -1.90 -2.78 7.96
C TYR A 28 -0.92 -3.73 7.27
N LEU A 29 -0.21 -3.22 6.27
CA LEU A 29 0.94 -3.91 5.68
C LEU A 29 2.21 -3.25 6.21
N ILE A 30 3.13 -4.05 6.74
CA ILE A 30 4.39 -3.56 7.29
C ILE A 30 5.40 -3.44 6.15
N LEU A 31 6.03 -2.28 6.06
CA LEU A 31 7.09 -1.97 5.11
C LEU A 31 8.47 -2.22 5.74
N SER A 32 9.47 -2.52 4.91
CA SER A 32 10.85 -2.77 5.32
C SER A 32 11.49 -1.59 6.06
N GLU A 33 11.09 -0.37 5.70
CA GLU A 33 11.51 0.88 6.32
C GLU A 33 10.43 1.95 6.12
N GLU A 34 10.62 3.13 6.71
CA GLU A 34 9.74 4.28 6.49
C GLU A 34 10.03 4.91 5.12
N PRO A 35 9.05 4.95 4.19
CA PRO A 35 9.29 5.49 2.86
C PRO A 35 9.50 7.00 2.86
N SER A 36 10.35 7.49 1.96
CA SER A 36 10.54 8.91 1.70
C SER A 36 9.33 9.56 1.03
N ASP A 37 9.23 10.88 1.12
CA ASP A 37 8.20 11.67 0.41
C ASP A 37 8.21 11.44 -1.10
N ARG A 38 9.40 11.23 -1.69
CA ARG A 38 9.54 10.93 -3.12
C ARG A 38 8.89 9.57 -3.42
N TRP A 39 9.14 8.58 -2.59
CA TRP A 39 8.56 7.26 -2.73
C TRP A 39 7.04 7.29 -2.56
N ILE A 40 6.54 7.97 -1.53
CA ILE A 40 5.11 8.11 -1.25
C ILE A 40 4.37 8.72 -2.45
N LYS A 41 4.89 9.81 -3.03
CA LYS A 41 4.28 10.47 -4.20
C LYS A 41 4.20 9.54 -5.42
N GLU A 42 5.25 8.78 -5.70
CA GLU A 42 5.23 7.83 -6.81
C GLU A 42 4.29 6.65 -6.52
N PHE A 43 4.28 6.14 -5.30
CA PHE A 43 3.36 5.09 -4.88
C PHE A 43 1.90 5.49 -5.05
N GLU A 44 1.53 6.69 -4.59
CA GLU A 44 0.19 7.24 -4.79
C GLU A 44 -0.17 7.34 -6.28
N HIS A 45 0.77 7.76 -7.12
CA HIS A 45 0.59 7.81 -8.56
C HIS A 45 0.37 6.41 -9.16
N VAL A 46 1.18 5.41 -8.78
CA VAL A 46 1.02 4.01 -9.18
C VAL A 46 -0.33 3.44 -8.70
N CYS A 47 -0.73 3.71 -7.46
CA CYS A 47 -2.02 3.32 -6.90
C CYS A 47 -3.18 3.92 -7.70
N ARG A 48 -3.10 5.20 -8.07
CA ARG A 48 -4.10 5.84 -8.95
C ARG A 48 -4.19 5.16 -10.32
N LEU A 49 -3.07 4.71 -10.88
CA LEU A 49 -3.05 4.06 -12.19
C LEU A 49 -3.58 2.61 -12.17
N ARG A 50 -3.29 1.84 -11.11
CA ARG A 50 -3.50 0.37 -11.12
C ARG A 50 -4.47 -0.16 -10.06
N VAL A 51 -4.63 0.54 -8.95
CA VAL A 51 -5.45 0.10 -7.80
C VAL A 51 -6.79 0.85 -7.74
N ALA A 52 -6.89 2.00 -8.40
CA ALA A 52 -8.09 2.85 -8.42
C ALA A 52 -9.35 2.17 -9.01
N THR A 53 -9.21 1.10 -9.80
CA THR A 53 -10.35 0.34 -10.35
C THR A 53 -11.25 -0.27 -9.27
N ARG A 54 -10.80 -0.36 -8.02
CA ARG A 54 -11.61 -0.84 -6.88
C ARG A 54 -11.91 0.20 -5.80
N ARG A 55 -11.65 1.50 -6.04
CA ARG A 55 -11.85 2.59 -5.03
C ARG A 55 -11.27 2.25 -3.64
N ARG A 56 -10.11 1.59 -3.59
CA ARG A 56 -9.48 1.23 -2.31
C ARG A 56 -8.72 2.42 -1.76
N THR A 57 -9.00 2.78 -0.51
CA THR A 57 -8.24 3.79 0.22
C THR A 57 -6.98 3.13 0.78
N ILE A 58 -5.82 3.59 0.31
CA ILE A 58 -4.51 3.17 0.79
C ILE A 58 -3.76 4.42 1.24
N THR A 59 -3.22 4.39 2.45
CA THR A 59 -2.49 5.52 3.04
C THR A 59 -1.19 5.03 3.66
N VAL A 60 -0.09 5.75 3.41
CA VAL A 60 1.18 5.50 4.07
C VAL A 60 1.17 6.16 5.45
N VAL A 61 1.49 5.40 6.49
CA VAL A 61 1.58 5.87 7.88
C VAL A 61 2.88 5.34 8.47
N ARG A 62 3.93 6.18 8.48
CA ARG A 62 5.31 5.76 8.78
C ARG A 62 5.71 4.58 7.89
N ASN A 63 6.24 3.50 8.46
CA ASN A 63 6.58 2.25 7.77
C ASN A 63 5.38 1.30 7.58
N ARG A 64 4.15 1.80 7.52
CA ARG A 64 2.95 0.97 7.33
C ARG A 64 2.08 1.48 6.19
N LEU A 65 1.47 0.56 5.45
CA LEU A 65 0.36 0.87 4.55
C LEU A 65 -0.95 0.54 5.27
N ARG A 66 -1.73 1.57 5.57
CA ARG A 66 -3.12 1.40 5.99
C ARG A 66 -3.98 1.13 4.77
N VAL A 67 -4.68 0.00 4.76
CA VAL A 67 -5.53 -0.43 3.65
C VAL A 67 -6.94 -0.63 4.16
N VAL A 68 -7.88 0.14 3.63
CA VAL A 68 -9.31 -0.05 3.95
C VAL A 68 -9.88 -1.16 3.06
N ILE A 69 -10.51 -2.15 3.68
CA ILE A 69 -11.09 -3.33 3.05
C ILE A 69 -12.54 -3.54 3.50
N SER A 70 -13.31 -4.27 2.68
CA SER A 70 -14.63 -4.80 3.05
C SER A 70 -14.52 -6.25 3.56
N PRO A 71 -15.43 -6.73 4.43
CA PRO A 71 -15.41 -8.11 4.94
C PRO A 71 -15.64 -9.14 3.83
N ARG A 72 -16.23 -8.71 2.71
CA ARG A 72 -16.51 -9.55 1.53
C ARG A 72 -15.29 -9.72 0.63
N GLU A 73 -14.20 -8.98 0.88
CA GLU A 73 -12.98 -9.10 0.08
C GLU A 73 -12.09 -10.24 0.59
N HIS A 74 -11.67 -11.11 -0.32
CA HIS A 74 -10.62 -12.08 -0.01
C HIS A 74 -9.28 -11.36 0.16
N LEU A 75 -8.62 -11.57 1.30
CA LEU A 75 -7.35 -10.91 1.66
C LEU A 75 -6.29 -11.02 0.56
N GLN A 76 -6.10 -12.20 -0.04
CA GLN A 76 -5.14 -12.38 -1.14
C GLN A 76 -5.44 -11.48 -2.36
N ALA A 77 -6.72 -11.30 -2.70
CA ALA A 77 -7.15 -10.40 -3.79
C ALA A 77 -6.99 -8.91 -3.44
N VAL A 78 -6.75 -8.59 -2.16
CA VAL A 78 -6.35 -7.26 -1.70
C VAL A 78 -4.83 -7.11 -1.76
N LEU A 79 -4.09 -8.08 -1.22
CA LEU A 79 -2.63 -8.02 -1.07
C LEU A 79 -1.88 -8.01 -2.40
N GLN A 80 -2.26 -8.87 -3.35
CA GLN A 80 -1.52 -9.02 -4.61
C GLN A 80 -1.38 -7.71 -5.41
N PRO A 81 -2.47 -6.93 -5.66
CA PRO A 81 -2.35 -5.63 -6.32
C PRO A 81 -1.46 -4.63 -5.57
N ILE A 82 -1.50 -4.62 -4.24
CA ILE A 82 -0.75 -3.65 -3.41
C ILE A 82 0.74 -3.99 -3.44
N GLN A 83 1.10 -5.27 -3.29
CA GLN A 83 2.48 -5.71 -3.46
C GLN A 83 3.01 -5.43 -4.87
N GLY A 84 2.15 -5.57 -5.89
CA GLY A 84 2.47 -5.17 -7.26
C GLY A 84 2.74 -3.67 -7.39
N ALA A 85 1.95 -2.82 -6.72
CA ALA A 85 2.15 -1.38 -6.71
C ALA A 85 3.46 -0.98 -6.01
N VAL A 86 3.80 -1.62 -4.89
CA VAL A 86 5.09 -1.42 -4.18
C VAL A 86 6.28 -1.74 -5.10
N ARG A 87 6.28 -2.92 -5.74
CA ARG A 87 7.36 -3.33 -6.67
C ARG A 87 7.50 -2.36 -7.85
N MET A 88 6.38 -1.93 -8.43
CA MET A 88 6.38 -0.99 -9.55
C MET A 88 6.93 0.38 -9.14
N THR A 89 6.62 0.83 -7.92
CA THR A 89 7.10 2.10 -7.38
C THR A 89 8.63 2.09 -7.29
N ASN A 90 9.21 1.04 -6.71
CA ASN A 90 10.66 0.88 -6.66
C ASN A 90 11.28 0.91 -8.07
N ALA A 91 10.73 0.11 -9.00
CA ALA A 91 11.26 0.02 -10.37
C ALA A 91 11.22 1.37 -11.12
N ARG A 92 10.17 2.18 -10.92
CA ARG A 92 10.06 3.50 -11.55
C ARG A 92 11.05 4.51 -10.98
N LEU A 93 11.26 4.47 -9.67
CA LEU A 93 12.21 5.36 -9.00
C LEU A 93 13.65 5.00 -9.34
N GLU A 94 13.95 3.71 -9.47
CA GLU A 94 15.24 3.20 -9.95
C GLU A 94 15.51 3.62 -11.39
N ALA A 95 14.51 3.53 -12.29
CA ALA A 95 14.64 3.97 -13.69
C ALA A 95 14.73 5.51 -13.85
N SER A 96 14.43 6.28 -12.80
CA SER A 96 14.47 7.75 -12.79
C SER A 96 15.71 8.29 -12.07
N GLN A 97 16.74 7.47 -11.91
CA GLN A 97 18.08 7.82 -11.39
C GLN A 97 19.07 7.96 -12.54
#